data_AF-A0A2A5WZK4-F1
#
_entry.id   AF-A0A2A5WZK4-F1
#
_cell.length_a   1.000
_cell.length_b   1.000
_cell.length_c   1.000
_cell.angle_alpha   90.00
_cell.angle_beta   90.00
_cell.angle_gamma   90.00
#
_symmetry.space_group_name_H-M   'P 1'
#
loop_
_entity.id
_entity.type
_entity.pdbx_description
1 polymer ?
#
loop_
_entity_poly.entity_id
_entity_poly.type
_entity_poly.pdbx_seq_one_letter_code
_entity_poly.pdbx_strand_id
1 'polypeptide(L)'
;MFYDRALSYNEQIACADCHQQSFGFADSQAFSRGADGKPLSRHTMALINLESRNHYGWADSSKGTLADQMLRPLFNAGPVEMCWLDYEQAILSRLDNRNLYRHARETLFPDVQVLARSHVVESIVTFENTLVSRQSDFDEWLENDKRPDDAVILWFRLFASERLGCSRCHNGPDHGWPWLRQYRSPWPGHAVGSTCRSGTGPAAISCAHTQKYCRDSALHV
;
A
#
# COMPACT_ATOMS: atom_id res chain seq x y z
N MET A 1 11.23 -5.57 11.61
CA MET A 1 10.24 -6.61 11.28
C MET A 1 9.87 -6.61 9.79
N PHE A 2 9.38 -5.52 9.20
CA PHE A 2 9.04 -5.44 7.75
C PHE A 2 10.15 -5.94 6.79
N TYR A 3 11.42 -5.73 7.17
CA TYR A 3 12.61 -6.15 6.42
C TYR A 3 13.22 -7.48 6.89
N ASP A 4 12.66 -8.13 7.91
CA ASP A 4 13.26 -9.34 8.50
C ASP A 4 12.64 -10.60 7.90
N ARG A 5 13.49 -11.39 7.23
CA ARG A 5 13.06 -12.64 6.60
C ARG A 5 12.63 -13.71 7.60
N ALA A 6 12.95 -13.55 8.89
CA ALA A 6 12.51 -14.44 9.95
C ALA A 6 10.99 -14.63 10.03
N LEU A 7 10.21 -13.71 9.45
CA LEU A 7 8.76 -13.78 9.36
C LEU A 7 8.25 -14.84 8.36
N SER A 8 9.03 -15.26 7.36
CA SER A 8 8.60 -16.33 6.46
C SER A 8 8.95 -17.71 7.04
N TYR A 9 8.16 -18.72 6.69
CA TYR A 9 8.34 -20.07 7.25
C TYR A 9 9.78 -20.62 7.05
N ASN A 10 10.40 -20.33 5.91
CA ASN A 10 11.72 -20.79 5.50
C ASN A 10 12.81 -19.70 5.51
N GLU A 11 12.51 -18.53 6.06
CA GLU A 11 13.44 -17.40 6.19
C GLU A 11 14.01 -16.88 4.85
N GLN A 12 13.30 -17.10 3.73
CA GLN A 12 13.76 -16.69 2.39
C GLN A 12 13.25 -15.33 1.94
N ILE A 13 12.09 -14.87 2.45
CA ILE A 13 11.49 -13.59 2.07
C ILE A 13 11.03 -12.78 3.29
N ALA A 14 10.99 -11.46 3.11
CA ALA A 14 10.39 -10.46 3.99
C ALA A 14 9.35 -9.64 3.21
N CYS A 15 8.57 -8.80 3.91
CA CYS A 15 7.62 -7.89 3.26
C CYS A 15 8.32 -7.01 2.21
N ALA A 16 9.52 -6.51 2.55
CA ALA A 16 10.33 -5.65 1.70
C ALA A 16 10.86 -6.29 0.41
N ASP A 17 10.88 -7.62 0.29
CA ASP A 17 11.31 -8.29 -0.96
C ASP A 17 10.26 -8.10 -2.07
N CYS A 18 8.97 -8.05 -1.72
CA CYS A 18 7.87 -7.74 -2.63
C CYS A 18 7.52 -6.24 -2.61
N HIS A 19 7.64 -5.58 -1.46
CA HIS A 19 7.30 -4.17 -1.25
C HIS A 19 8.56 -3.32 -1.13
N GLN A 20 9.21 -3.07 -2.26
CA GLN A 20 10.53 -2.45 -2.31
C GLN A 20 10.42 -0.92 -2.16
N GLN A 21 11.10 -0.35 -1.17
CA GLN A 21 11.04 1.07 -0.86
C GLN A 21 11.40 1.98 -2.05
N SER A 22 12.36 1.57 -2.88
CA SER A 22 12.78 2.31 -4.09
C SER A 22 11.69 2.42 -5.17
N PHE A 23 10.64 1.60 -5.08
CA PHE A 23 9.53 1.56 -6.03
C PHE A 23 8.20 1.95 -5.38
N GLY A 24 8.23 2.83 -4.37
CA GLY A 24 7.03 3.22 -3.63
C GLY A 24 6.42 2.05 -2.85
N PHE A 25 7.26 1.14 -2.35
CA PHE A 25 6.83 -0.10 -1.69
C PHE A 25 5.94 -0.99 -2.58
N ALA A 26 6.19 -0.98 -3.89
CA ALA A 26 5.68 -1.96 -4.85
C ALA A 26 6.82 -2.89 -5.31
N ASP A 27 6.50 -3.87 -6.16
CA ASP A 27 7.53 -4.70 -6.79
C ASP A 27 7.91 -4.16 -8.18
N SER A 28 9.19 -4.23 -8.50
CA SER A 28 9.77 -4.08 -9.84
C SER A 28 9.36 -5.20 -10.82
N GLN A 29 9.11 -6.40 -10.30
CA GLN A 29 8.74 -7.58 -11.08
C GLN A 29 7.26 -7.56 -11.40
N ALA A 30 6.89 -8.19 -12.53
CA ALA A 30 5.49 -8.29 -12.92
C ALA A 30 4.65 -9.10 -11.92
N PHE A 31 5.24 -10.17 -11.39
CA PHE A 31 4.67 -11.02 -10.34
C PHE A 31 5.77 -11.30 -9.34
N SER A 32 5.55 -10.93 -8.08
CA SER A 32 6.48 -11.24 -6.99
C SER A 32 6.60 -12.75 -6.82
N ARG A 33 7.62 -13.18 -6.07
CA ARG A 33 7.82 -14.59 -5.75
C ARG A 33 7.54 -14.84 -4.28
N GLY A 34 6.81 -15.91 -4.01
CA GLY A 34 6.55 -16.40 -2.67
C GLY A 34 7.79 -16.91 -1.97
N ALA A 35 7.64 -17.26 -0.68
CA ALA A 35 8.68 -17.94 0.08
C ALA A 35 9.11 -19.27 -0.57
N ASP A 36 8.21 -19.92 -1.33
CA ASP A 36 8.49 -21.14 -2.09
C ASP A 36 9.15 -20.88 -3.47
N GLY A 37 9.46 -19.61 -3.80
CA GLY A 37 10.07 -19.17 -5.03
C GLY A 37 9.13 -19.12 -6.25
N LYS A 38 7.85 -19.50 -6.11
CA LYS A 38 6.89 -19.49 -7.22
C LYS A 38 6.31 -18.09 -7.44
N PRO A 39 5.99 -17.71 -8.69
CA PRO A 39 5.35 -16.44 -8.96
C PRO A 39 3.95 -16.38 -8.32
N LEU A 40 3.58 -15.21 -7.81
CA LEU A 40 2.24 -14.89 -7.35
C LEU A 40 1.30 -14.63 -8.54
N SER A 41 0.01 -14.53 -8.26
CA SER A 41 -1.02 -14.38 -9.30
C SER A 41 -1.29 -12.94 -9.73
N ARG A 42 -0.73 -11.96 -9.03
CA ARG A 42 -0.98 -10.52 -9.24
C ARG A 42 0.28 -9.71 -8.95
N HIS A 43 0.35 -8.51 -9.54
CA HIS A 43 1.36 -7.53 -9.20
C HIS A 43 1.25 -7.08 -7.74
N THR A 44 2.38 -6.81 -7.10
CA THR A 44 2.41 -6.29 -5.73
C THR A 44 2.18 -4.79 -5.72
N MET A 45 1.09 -4.37 -5.07
CA MET A 45 0.69 -2.96 -5.00
C MET A 45 1.61 -2.15 -4.10
N ALA A 46 1.70 -0.85 -4.38
CA ALA A 46 2.36 0.13 -3.52
C ALA A 46 1.67 0.28 -2.16
N LEU A 47 2.48 0.40 -1.10
CA LEU A 47 2.07 0.63 0.29
C LEU A 47 2.16 2.10 0.74
N ILE A 48 2.41 3.03 -0.18
CA ILE A 48 2.39 4.47 0.15
C ILE A 48 0.95 4.95 0.37
N ASN A 49 0.72 5.75 1.41
CA ASN A 49 -0.56 6.37 1.77
C ASN A 49 -1.67 5.30 1.93
N LEU A 50 -1.50 4.35 2.85
CA LEU A 50 -2.53 3.34 3.13
C LEU A 50 -3.65 3.84 4.04
N GLU A 51 -3.37 4.80 4.92
CA GLU A 51 -4.34 5.29 5.91
C GLU A 51 -5.64 5.83 5.28
N SER A 52 -5.54 6.47 4.11
CA SER A 52 -6.71 7.03 3.42
C SER A 52 -7.48 6.00 2.57
N ARG A 53 -7.05 4.73 2.55
CA ARG A 53 -7.66 3.67 1.74
C ARG A 53 -8.77 2.96 2.48
N ASN A 54 -9.87 2.72 1.77
CA ASN A 54 -11.01 1.93 2.28
C ASN A 54 -10.96 0.45 1.89
N HIS A 55 -10.00 0.06 1.05
CA HIS A 55 -9.89 -1.28 0.49
C HIS A 55 -8.42 -1.65 0.27
N TYR A 56 -8.07 -2.89 0.63
CA TYR A 56 -6.70 -3.39 0.61
C TYR A 56 -6.62 -4.61 -0.30
N GLY A 57 -6.35 -4.38 -1.59
CA GLY A 57 -6.21 -5.41 -2.62
C GLY A 57 -6.70 -4.95 -4.00
N TRP A 58 -6.33 -5.69 -5.05
CA TRP A 58 -6.72 -5.36 -6.44
C TRP A 58 -8.21 -5.51 -6.77
N ALA A 59 -8.92 -6.38 -6.07
CA ALA A 59 -10.34 -6.68 -6.32
C ALA A 59 -11.05 -7.03 -5.01
N ASP A 60 -10.55 -6.49 -3.91
CA ASP A 60 -11.12 -6.74 -2.60
C ASP A 60 -12.24 -5.73 -2.33
N SER A 61 -13.48 -6.16 -2.53
CA SER A 61 -14.65 -5.37 -2.19
C SER A 61 -15.00 -5.43 -0.70
N SER A 62 -14.32 -6.27 0.08
CA SER A 62 -14.55 -6.33 1.52
C SER A 62 -14.06 -5.03 2.16
N LYS A 63 -14.87 -4.50 3.07
CA LYS A 63 -14.45 -3.44 3.99
C LYS A 63 -13.71 -4.15 5.12
N GLY A 64 -12.39 -4.03 5.14
CA GLY A 64 -11.52 -4.61 6.17
C GLY A 64 -10.49 -3.59 6.59
N THR A 65 -9.80 -3.87 7.69
CA THR A 65 -8.66 -3.08 8.14
C THR A 65 -7.37 -3.53 7.44
N LEU A 66 -6.32 -2.71 7.51
CA LEU A 66 -4.99 -3.12 7.05
C LEU A 66 -4.50 -4.37 7.82
N ALA A 67 -4.85 -4.48 9.11
CA ALA A 67 -4.58 -5.67 9.92
C ALA A 67 -5.27 -6.93 9.38
N ASP A 68 -6.52 -6.82 8.92
CA ASP A 68 -7.24 -7.94 8.27
C ASP A 68 -6.57 -8.34 6.96
N GLN A 69 -6.11 -7.36 6.17
CA GLN A 69 -5.38 -7.65 4.94
C GLN A 69 -4.05 -8.35 5.22
N MET A 70 -3.32 -7.93 6.26
CA MET A 70 -2.04 -8.54 6.68
C MET A 70 -2.14 -10.02 7.01
N LEU A 71 -3.31 -10.53 7.41
CA LEU A 71 -3.48 -11.98 7.62
C LEU A 71 -3.40 -12.78 6.32
N ARG A 72 -3.66 -12.17 5.16
CA ARG A 72 -3.62 -12.85 3.87
C ARG A 72 -2.20 -13.24 3.43
N PRO A 73 -1.21 -12.31 3.33
CA PRO A 73 0.16 -12.68 2.97
C PRO A 73 0.78 -13.64 4.00
N LEU A 74 0.36 -13.55 5.28
CA LEU A 74 0.82 -14.45 6.32
C LEU A 74 0.30 -15.87 6.11
N PHE A 75 -1.00 -16.06 5.87
CA PHE A 75 -1.65 -17.38 5.91
C PHE A 75 -2.09 -17.96 4.56
N ASN A 76 -1.82 -17.30 3.43
CA ASN A 76 -2.21 -17.82 2.13
C ASN A 76 -1.57 -19.20 1.84
N ALA A 77 -2.41 -20.14 1.39
CA ALA A 77 -1.99 -21.50 1.04
C ALA A 77 -1.66 -21.68 -0.45
N GLY A 78 -1.97 -20.69 -1.30
CA GLY A 78 -1.79 -20.79 -2.74
C GLY A 78 -2.32 -19.58 -3.52
N PRO A 79 -1.47 -18.86 -4.28
CA PRO A 79 0.00 -18.93 -4.25
C PRO A 79 0.53 -18.63 -2.83
N VAL A 80 1.65 -19.23 -2.46
CA VAL A 80 2.25 -19.04 -1.13
C VAL A 80 2.97 -17.70 -1.09
N GLU A 81 2.73 -16.89 -0.07
CA GLU A 81 3.56 -15.73 0.25
C GLU A 81 4.45 -16.08 1.44
N MET A 82 4.00 -15.91 2.69
CA MET A 82 4.86 -16.12 3.87
C MET A 82 4.66 -17.48 4.58
N CYS A 83 3.51 -18.13 4.40
CA CYS A 83 3.15 -19.48 4.89
C CYS A 83 3.19 -19.68 6.42
N TRP A 84 2.31 -19.00 7.16
CA TRP A 84 2.16 -19.15 8.61
C TRP A 84 1.26 -20.32 9.02
N LEU A 85 0.44 -20.86 8.10
CA LEU A 85 -0.64 -21.82 8.42
C LEU A 85 -0.19 -22.98 9.31
N ASP A 86 0.98 -23.57 9.01
CA ASP A 86 1.56 -24.68 9.78
C ASP A 86 2.81 -24.27 10.59
N TYR A 87 3.17 -22.99 10.57
CA TYR A 87 4.47 -22.51 11.09
C TYR A 87 4.35 -21.34 12.09
N GLU A 88 3.16 -20.83 12.37
CA GLU A 88 2.94 -19.65 13.23
C GLU A 88 3.69 -19.74 14.56
N GLN A 89 3.53 -20.82 15.31
CA GLN A 89 4.20 -20.98 16.61
C GLN A 89 5.73 -21.03 16.47
N ALA A 90 6.24 -21.71 15.42
CA ALA A 90 7.67 -21.80 15.17
C ALA A 90 8.27 -20.43 14.81
N ILE A 91 7.56 -19.65 13.99
CA ILE A 91 7.95 -18.29 13.60
C ILE A 91 7.93 -17.35 14.81
N LEU A 92 6.87 -17.37 15.61
CA LEU A 92 6.77 -16.54 16.81
C LEU A 92 7.87 -16.88 17.82
N SER A 93 8.11 -18.17 18.09
CA SER A 93 9.20 -18.60 18.97
C SER A 93 10.58 -18.22 18.40
N ARG A 94 10.79 -18.32 17.09
CA ARG A 94 12.03 -17.88 16.42
C ARG A 94 12.27 -16.38 16.64
N LEU A 95 11.24 -15.56 16.46
CA LEU A 95 11.33 -14.11 16.68
C LEU A 95 11.63 -13.80 18.15
N ASP A 96 10.88 -14.37 19.08
CA ASP A 96 10.99 -14.10 20.53
C ASP A 96 12.34 -14.58 21.13
N ASN A 97 13.01 -15.53 20.46
CA ASN A 97 14.36 -15.97 20.80
C ASN A 97 15.47 -15.02 20.35
N ARG A 98 15.17 -13.99 19.54
CA ARG A 98 16.14 -12.96 19.14
C ARG A 98 16.11 -11.81 20.14
N ASN A 99 17.29 -11.40 20.63
CA ASN A 99 17.44 -10.31 21.61
C ASN A 99 16.73 -9.02 21.19
N LEU A 100 16.77 -8.67 19.89
CA LEU A 100 16.10 -7.49 19.36
C LEU A 100 14.58 -7.51 19.61
N TYR A 101 13.91 -8.62 19.28
CA TYR A 101 12.45 -8.71 19.41
C TYR A 101 12.01 -8.91 20.86
N ARG A 102 12.79 -9.65 21.65
CA ARG A 102 12.57 -9.75 23.10
C ARG A 102 12.61 -8.37 23.76
N HIS A 103 13.67 -7.61 23.50
CA HIS A 103 13.82 -6.26 24.05
C HIS A 103 12.71 -5.31 23.56
N ALA A 104 12.37 -5.37 22.27
CA ALA A 104 11.26 -4.60 21.72
C ALA A 104 9.92 -4.97 22.38
N ARG A 105 9.66 -6.27 22.61
CA ARG A 105 8.46 -6.74 23.31
C ARG A 105 8.41 -6.24 24.75
N GLU A 106 9.49 -6.41 25.51
CA GLU A 106 9.57 -5.94 26.90
C GLU A 106 9.38 -4.41 27.02
N THR A 107 9.81 -3.66 25.99
CA THR A 107 9.70 -2.19 25.97
C THR A 107 8.31 -1.71 25.53
N LEU A 108 7.75 -2.30 24.48
CA LEU A 108 6.50 -1.84 23.85
C LEU A 108 5.26 -2.50 24.47
N PHE A 109 5.41 -3.70 25.02
CA PHE A 109 4.35 -4.54 25.54
C PHE A 109 4.77 -5.17 26.89
N PRO A 110 4.92 -4.36 27.96
CA PRO A 110 5.53 -4.82 29.22
C PRO A 110 4.78 -5.98 29.90
N ASP A 111 3.47 -6.11 29.68
CA ASP A 111 2.65 -7.20 30.23
C ASP A 111 2.70 -8.49 29.38
N VAL A 112 3.36 -8.46 28.22
CA VAL A 112 3.39 -9.56 27.25
C VAL A 112 4.65 -10.39 27.47
N GLN A 113 4.44 -11.63 27.93
CA GLN A 113 5.53 -12.58 28.20
C GLN A 113 6.06 -13.29 26.95
N VAL A 114 5.18 -13.52 25.96
CA VAL A 114 5.49 -14.23 24.71
C VAL A 114 4.92 -13.46 23.54
N LEU A 115 5.71 -13.30 22.48
CA LEU A 115 5.27 -12.63 21.27
C LEU A 115 4.10 -13.40 20.61
N ALA A 116 2.92 -12.77 20.57
CA ALA A 116 1.77 -13.26 19.81
C ALA A 116 1.66 -12.61 18.41
N ARG A 117 0.89 -13.23 17.51
CA ARG A 117 0.58 -12.72 16.16
C ARG A 117 0.09 -11.29 16.15
N SER A 118 -0.77 -10.90 17.10
CA SER A 118 -1.33 -9.55 17.19
C SER A 118 -0.23 -8.48 17.23
N HIS A 119 0.84 -8.69 18.01
CA HIS A 119 1.94 -7.75 18.12
C HIS A 119 2.75 -7.64 16.81
N VAL A 120 2.89 -8.75 16.08
CA VAL A 120 3.56 -8.75 14.78
C VAL A 120 2.74 -7.95 13.77
N VAL A 121 1.44 -8.22 13.68
CA VAL A 121 0.51 -7.50 12.79
C VAL A 121 0.47 -6.02 13.15
N GLU A 122 0.27 -5.68 14.43
CA GLU A 122 0.22 -4.30 14.92
C GLU A 122 1.50 -3.53 14.60
N SER A 123 2.67 -4.13 14.82
CA SER A 123 3.95 -3.49 14.53
C SER A 123 4.15 -3.22 13.03
N ILE A 124 3.75 -4.15 12.17
CA ILE A 124 3.87 -3.99 10.71
C ILE A 124 2.87 -2.94 10.22
N VAL A 125 1.60 -3.04 10.63
CA VAL A 125 0.54 -2.07 10.29
C VAL A 125 0.93 -0.66 10.75
N THR A 126 1.50 -0.53 11.95
CA THR A 126 1.97 0.75 12.48
C THR A 126 3.08 1.32 11.59
N PHE A 127 4.05 0.50 11.19
CA PHE A 127 5.10 0.92 10.26
C PHE A 127 4.51 1.32 8.89
N GLU A 128 3.60 0.52 8.33
CA GLU A 128 2.95 0.79 7.05
C GLU A 128 2.16 2.10 7.05
N ASN A 129 1.51 2.45 8.16
CA ASN A 129 0.82 3.73 8.32
C ASN A 129 1.79 4.93 8.36
N THR A 130 3.08 4.74 8.65
CA THR A 130 4.08 5.81 8.54
C THR A 130 4.54 6.07 7.10
N LEU A 131 4.17 5.22 6.15
CA LEU A 131 4.58 5.31 4.75
C LEU A 131 3.76 6.38 4.01
N VAL A 132 3.93 7.63 4.42
CA VAL A 132 3.18 8.77 3.91
C VAL A 132 4.03 9.57 2.91
N SER A 133 3.43 9.89 1.76
CA SER A 133 3.99 10.78 0.75
C SER A 133 3.00 11.92 0.49
N ARG A 134 3.36 13.14 0.93
CA ARG A 134 2.55 14.37 0.88
C ARG A 134 3.40 15.63 0.68
N GLN A 135 4.43 15.53 -0.15
CA GLN A 135 5.37 16.63 -0.41
C GLN A 135 5.67 16.76 -1.91
N SER A 136 4.72 16.37 -2.75
CA SER A 136 4.82 16.63 -4.19
C SER A 136 4.55 18.11 -4.48
N ASP A 137 4.95 18.58 -5.67
CA ASP A 137 4.61 19.95 -6.12
C ASP A 137 3.10 20.20 -6.14
N PHE A 138 2.31 19.14 -6.32
CA PHE A 138 0.86 19.22 -6.26
C PHE A 138 0.35 19.38 -4.83
N ASP A 139 0.95 18.69 -3.85
CA ASP A 139 0.63 18.87 -2.42
C ASP A 139 1.01 20.28 -1.96
N GLU A 140 2.21 20.75 -2.30
CA GLU A 140 2.67 22.12 -2.01
C GLU A 140 1.76 23.19 -2.61
N TRP A 141 1.24 22.95 -3.82
CA TRP A 141 0.27 23.84 -4.42
C TRP A 141 -1.04 23.88 -3.64
N LEU A 142 -1.57 22.73 -3.23
CA LEU A 142 -2.85 22.65 -2.54
C LEU A 142 -2.79 23.12 -1.08
N GLU A 143 -1.70 22.79 -0.36
CA GLU A 143 -1.57 23.02 1.08
C GLU A 143 -0.93 24.38 1.41
N ASN A 144 0.02 24.83 0.59
CA ASN A 144 0.82 26.03 0.86
C ASN A 144 0.60 27.16 -0.15
N ASP A 145 -0.34 27.01 -1.09
CA ASP A 145 -0.62 27.95 -2.19
C ASP A 145 0.64 28.28 -3.03
N LYS A 146 1.61 27.35 -3.05
CA LYS A 146 2.83 27.48 -3.83
C LYS A 146 2.51 27.12 -5.27
N ARG A 147 2.38 28.13 -6.14
CA ARG A 147 2.11 27.92 -7.57
C ARG A 147 3.14 26.92 -8.16
N PRO A 148 2.69 25.80 -8.75
CA PRO A 148 3.58 24.82 -9.34
C PRO A 148 3.93 25.22 -10.78
N ASP A 149 4.80 24.43 -11.41
CA ASP A 149 5.13 24.60 -12.82
C ASP A 149 3.89 24.43 -13.72
N ASP A 150 3.93 25.08 -14.88
CA ASP A 150 2.82 25.06 -15.85
C ASP A 150 2.46 23.64 -16.32
N ALA A 151 3.43 22.72 -16.31
CA ALA A 151 3.21 21.31 -16.61
C ALA A 151 2.29 20.63 -15.58
N VAL A 152 2.44 20.92 -14.29
CA VAL A 152 1.57 20.40 -13.21
C VAL A 152 0.16 20.97 -13.35
N ILE A 153 0.05 22.26 -13.66
CA ILE A 153 -1.24 22.91 -13.90
C ILE A 153 -1.95 22.28 -15.11
N LEU A 154 -1.23 22.05 -16.21
CA LEU A 154 -1.78 21.40 -17.41
C LEU A 154 -2.20 19.96 -17.11
N TRP A 155 -1.36 19.18 -16.43
CA TRP A 155 -1.68 17.82 -16.01
C TRP A 155 -2.97 17.79 -15.20
N PHE A 156 -3.11 18.68 -14.20
CA PHE A 156 -4.29 18.74 -13.35
C PHE A 156 -5.55 19.08 -14.15
N ARG A 157 -5.47 20.05 -15.08
CA ARG A 157 -6.58 20.38 -15.98
C ARG A 157 -7.01 19.21 -16.84
N LEU A 158 -6.06 18.46 -17.39
CA LEU A 158 -6.34 17.27 -18.19
C LEU A 158 -6.98 16.18 -17.32
N PHE A 159 -6.39 15.87 -16.17
CA PHE A 159 -6.87 14.85 -15.24
C PHE A 159 -8.29 15.13 -14.74
N ALA A 160 -8.59 16.39 -14.41
CA ALA A 160 -9.90 16.83 -13.94
C ALA A 160 -10.92 17.08 -15.07
N SER A 161 -10.49 17.05 -16.34
CA SER A 161 -11.38 17.34 -17.47
C SER A 161 -12.46 16.28 -17.63
N GLU A 162 -13.66 16.68 -18.02
CA GLU A 162 -14.73 15.73 -18.36
C GLU A 162 -14.40 14.89 -19.58
N ARG A 163 -13.62 15.45 -20.51
CA ARG A 163 -13.20 14.77 -21.74
C ARG A 163 -12.35 13.54 -21.44
N LEU A 164 -11.40 13.63 -20.51
CA LEU A 164 -10.56 12.49 -20.11
C LEU A 164 -11.19 11.69 -18.96
N GLY A 165 -11.95 12.36 -18.08
CA GLY A 165 -12.76 11.72 -17.05
C GLY A 165 -11.97 10.99 -15.96
N CYS A 166 -10.66 11.22 -15.82
CA CYS A 166 -9.79 10.48 -14.90
C CYS A 166 -10.25 10.61 -13.44
N SER A 167 -10.63 11.82 -13.03
CA SER A 167 -11.11 12.12 -11.67
C SER A 167 -12.41 11.42 -11.29
N ARG A 168 -13.17 10.88 -12.25
CA ARG A 168 -14.40 10.13 -11.95
C ARG A 168 -14.11 8.87 -11.14
N CYS A 169 -12.98 8.23 -11.40
CA CYS A 169 -12.56 7.01 -10.70
C CYS A 169 -11.38 7.26 -9.74
N HIS A 170 -10.51 8.24 -10.04
CA HIS A 170 -9.35 8.58 -9.21
C HIS A 170 -9.60 9.91 -8.48
N ASN A 171 -10.36 9.85 -7.40
CA ASN A 171 -10.67 10.99 -6.53
C ASN A 171 -10.46 10.63 -5.05
N GLY A 172 -10.45 11.64 -4.19
CA GLY A 172 -10.19 11.51 -2.76
C GLY A 172 -8.71 11.69 -2.37
N PRO A 173 -8.40 11.64 -1.06
CA PRO A 173 -7.09 11.99 -0.51
C PRO A 173 -5.93 11.19 -1.12
N ASP A 174 -6.11 9.89 -1.38
CA ASP A 174 -5.08 9.01 -1.99
C ASP A 174 -4.87 9.18 -3.50
N HIS A 175 -5.67 10.03 -4.11
CA HIS A 175 -5.56 10.37 -5.53
C HIS A 175 -5.29 11.87 -5.73
N GLY A 176 -4.90 12.58 -4.65
CA GLY A 176 -4.56 14.00 -4.65
C GLY A 176 -5.70 14.96 -4.28
N TRP A 177 -6.84 14.48 -3.78
CA TRP A 177 -8.03 15.32 -3.62
C TRP A 177 -8.59 15.26 -2.19
N PRO A 178 -7.98 15.93 -1.20
CA PRO A 178 -8.53 15.90 0.14
C PRO A 178 -9.81 16.75 0.29
N TRP A 179 -10.05 17.81 -0.51
CA TRP A 179 -11.14 18.78 -0.20
C TRP A 179 -11.81 19.45 -1.41
N LEU A 180 -12.63 18.72 -2.17
CA LEU A 180 -13.44 19.30 -3.25
C LEU A 180 -14.88 19.68 -2.87
N ARG A 181 -15.20 19.82 -1.58
CA ARG A 181 -16.41 20.57 -1.19
C ARG A 181 -16.16 22.07 -1.07
N GLN A 182 -14.91 22.49 -0.87
CA GLN A 182 -14.57 23.88 -0.55
C GLN A 182 -13.87 24.62 -1.69
N TYR A 183 -13.09 23.92 -2.52
CA TYR A 183 -12.64 24.47 -3.80
C TYR A 183 -13.80 24.43 -4.80
N ARG A 184 -14.59 25.51 -4.84
CA ARG A 184 -15.29 25.87 -6.07
C ARG A 184 -14.21 25.98 -7.13
N SER A 185 -14.19 25.02 -8.06
CA SER A 185 -13.48 25.19 -9.32
C SER A 185 -13.70 26.64 -9.78
N PRO A 186 -12.64 27.43 -10.06
CA PRO A 186 -12.83 28.75 -10.65
C PRO A 186 -13.45 28.66 -12.06
N TRP A 187 -13.64 27.43 -12.57
CA TRP A 187 -14.24 27.11 -13.85
C TRP A 187 -15.66 26.54 -13.64
N PRO A 188 -16.71 27.17 -14.20
CA PRO A 188 -18.07 26.67 -14.09
C PRO A 188 -18.25 25.41 -14.95
N GLY A 189 -18.81 24.33 -14.37
CA GLY A 189 -19.45 23.26 -15.15
C GLY A 189 -19.19 21.80 -14.77
N HIS A 190 -18.29 21.46 -13.84
CA HIS A 190 -17.87 20.06 -13.67
C HIS A 190 -18.81 19.23 -12.79
N ALA A 191 -19.65 18.39 -13.43
CA ALA A 191 -20.45 17.38 -12.75
C ALA A 191 -19.70 16.03 -12.70
N VAL A 192 -19.61 15.44 -11.51
CA VAL A 192 -18.99 14.12 -11.30
C VAL A 192 -19.97 13.04 -11.78
N GLY A 193 -19.73 12.49 -12.97
CA GLY A 193 -20.53 11.39 -13.54
C GLY A 193 -20.14 10.01 -12.97
N SER A 194 -21.11 9.09 -12.90
CA SER A 194 -21.11 7.87 -12.06
C SER A 194 -20.75 6.55 -12.74
N THR A 195 -19.94 6.53 -13.80
CA THR A 195 -19.64 5.29 -14.55
C THR A 195 -18.19 4.82 -14.42
N CYS A 196 -17.84 4.25 -13.26
CA CYS A 196 -16.62 3.47 -13.08
C CYS A 196 -17.00 1.99 -12.90
N ARG A 197 -16.29 1.07 -13.57
CA ARG A 197 -16.45 -0.38 -13.35
C ARG A 197 -16.15 -0.70 -11.89
N SER A 198 -16.96 -1.56 -11.28
CA SER A 198 -16.85 -1.95 -9.87
C SER A 198 -15.47 -2.56 -9.56
N GLY A 199 -14.60 -1.78 -8.93
CA GLY A 199 -13.26 -2.15 -8.50
C GLY A 199 -12.57 -0.94 -7.87
N THR A 200 -11.74 -1.18 -6.86
CA THR A 200 -10.90 -0.16 -6.25
C THR A 200 -9.76 0.18 -7.21
N GLY A 201 -9.84 1.35 -7.83
CA GLY A 201 -8.73 1.88 -8.63
C GLY A 201 -7.52 2.10 -7.71
N PRO A 202 -6.30 1.67 -8.11
CA PRO A 202 -5.11 1.94 -7.32
C PRO A 202 -4.87 3.44 -7.17
N ALA A 203 -4.27 3.82 -6.04
CA ALA A 203 -3.85 5.20 -5.75
C ALA A 203 -3.04 5.77 -6.93
N ALA A 204 -3.31 7.03 -7.27
CA ALA A 204 -2.57 7.72 -8.33
C ALA A 204 -1.29 8.40 -7.81
N ILE A 205 -1.21 8.62 -6.48
CA ILE A 205 -0.02 9.14 -5.82
C ILE A 205 1.13 8.16 -5.99
N SER A 206 2.32 8.69 -6.30
CA SER A 206 3.55 7.92 -6.53
C SER A 206 3.49 6.90 -7.67
N CYS A 207 2.47 6.96 -8.53
CA CYS A 207 2.33 6.10 -9.71
C CYS A 207 3.57 6.20 -10.63
N ALA A 208 4.18 7.38 -10.78
CA ALA A 208 5.41 7.53 -11.56
C ALA A 208 6.61 6.74 -10.99
N HIS A 209 6.58 6.36 -9.72
CA HIS A 209 7.65 5.64 -9.02
C HIS A 209 7.36 4.14 -8.88
N THR A 210 6.17 3.67 -9.25
CA THR A 210 5.87 2.25 -9.36
C THR A 210 6.24 1.77 -10.77
N GLN A 211 7.29 0.95 -10.89
CA GLN A 211 7.88 0.55 -12.18
C GLN A 211 6.92 -0.24 -13.10
N LYS A 212 5.90 -0.88 -12.52
CA LYS A 212 4.89 -1.69 -13.21
C LYS A 212 3.50 -1.21 -12.82
N TYR A 213 2.55 -1.32 -13.76
CA TYR A 213 1.17 -0.90 -13.57
C TYR A 213 0.16 -2.00 -13.81
N CYS A 214 -1.02 -1.78 -13.21
CA CYS A 214 -2.19 -2.63 -13.33
C CYS A 214 -2.02 -4.00 -12.65
N ARG A 215 -3.15 -4.67 -12.43
CA ARG A 215 -3.24 -5.94 -11.72
C ARG A 215 -2.32 -7.03 -12.26
N ASP A 216 -2.19 -7.07 -13.58
CA ASP A 216 -1.45 -8.11 -14.30
C ASP A 216 -0.12 -7.59 -14.86
N SER A 217 0.36 -6.42 -14.40
CA SER A 217 1.62 -5.81 -14.83
C SER A 217 1.78 -5.57 -16.34
N ALA A 218 0.68 -5.41 -17.07
CA ALA A 218 0.70 -5.35 -18.53
C ALA A 218 1.32 -4.06 -19.11
N LEU A 219 1.56 -3.04 -18.29
CA LEU A 219 2.07 -1.73 -18.71
C LEU A 219 3.36 -1.38 -17.95
N HIS A 220 4.31 -0.74 -18.65
CA HIS A 220 5.63 -0.34 -18.16
C HIS A 220 5.91 1.11 -18.60
N VAL A 221 6.67 1.87 -17.79
CA VAL A 221 7.23 3.19 -18.19
C VAL A 221 8.49 2.99 -19.03
#